data_AF-A0A945SDP8-F1
#
_entry.id   AF-A0A945SDP8-F1
#
_cell.length_a   1.000
_cell.length_b   1.000
_cell.length_c   1.000
_cell.angle_alpha   90.00
_cell.angle_beta   90.00
_cell.angle_gamma   90.00
#
_symmetry.space_group_name_H-M   'P 1'
#
loop_
_entity.id
_entity.type
_entity.pdbx_description
1 polymer ?
#
loop_
_entity_poly.entity_id
_entity_poly.type
_entity_poly.pdbx_seq_one_letter_code
_entity_poly.pdbx_strand_id
1 'polypeptide(L)' 'MVSWTQPTSIRVEGGASITNLDIYPNPSRDVFNISFTSESIQDLKLRVLNVIGEELITEDLQQFTGEYTK' A
#
# COMPACT_ATOMS: atom_id res chain seq x y z
N MET A 1 -21.33 4.99 7.82
CA MET A 1 -19.99 4.36 7.91
C MET A 1 -19.47 4.21 6.50
N VAL A 2 -18.29 4.76 6.21
CA VAL A 2 -17.65 4.61 4.90
C VAL A 2 -16.69 3.44 5.03
N SER A 3 -17.07 2.30 4.47
CA SER A 3 -16.23 1.10 4.44
C SER A 3 -15.60 1.02 3.05
N TRP A 4 -14.27 1.09 3.00
CA TRP A 4 -13.54 0.81 1.77
C TRP A 4 -13.44 -0.70 1.60
N THR A 5 -13.75 -1.19 0.40
CA THR A 5 -13.53 -2.58 0.00
C THR A 5 -12.44 -2.58 -1.05
N GLN A 6 -11.39 -3.37 -0.82
CA GLN A 6 -10.28 -3.53 -1.75
C GLN A 6 -10.81 -3.89 -3.14
N PRO A 7 -10.67 -3.00 -4.15
CA PRO A 7 -11.07 -3.32 -5.50
C PRO A 7 -10.01 -4.29 -6.04
N THR A 8 -10.30 -5.58 -5.90
CA THR A 8 -9.56 -6.72 -6.44
C THR A 8 -8.12 -6.86 -5.96
N SER A 9 -7.79 -8.05 -5.46
CA SER A 9 -6.40 -8.51 -5.32
C SER A 9 -5.64 -8.11 -6.59
N ILE A 10 -4.57 -7.33 -6.45
CA ILE A 10 -3.65 -7.06 -7.55
C ILE A 10 -3.07 -8.41 -7.94
N ARG A 11 -3.72 -9.11 -8.87
CA ARG A 11 -3.11 -10.23 -9.57
C ARG A 11 -2.05 -9.62 -10.47
N VAL A 12 -0.89 -9.34 -9.89
CA VAL A 12 0.35 -9.22 -10.65
C VAL A 12 0.60 -10.63 -11.17
N GLU A 13 0.20 -10.86 -12.41
CA GLU A 13 0.55 -12.04 -13.17
C GLU A 13 2.09 -12.18 -13.16
N GLY A 14 2.59 -13.17 -12.42
CA GLY A 14 4.00 -13.58 -12.41
C GLY A 14 4.91 -12.79 -11.46
N GLY A 15 4.96 -13.18 -10.19
CA GLY A 15 6.22 -13.16 -9.41
C GLY A 15 6.36 -12.19 -8.24
N ALA A 16 5.34 -11.42 -7.86
CA ALA A 16 5.42 -10.47 -6.74
C ALA A 16 4.15 -10.55 -5.87
N SER A 17 4.19 -11.33 -4.79
CA SER A 17 3.04 -11.56 -3.89
C SER A 17 3.05 -10.52 -2.76
N ILE A 18 2.42 -9.37 -3.01
CA ILE A 18 2.05 -8.43 -1.94
C ILE A 18 0.63 -8.80 -1.51
N THR A 19 0.46 -9.18 -0.25
CA THR A 19 -0.82 -9.58 0.33
C THR A 19 -1.27 -8.57 1.39
N ASN A 20 -2.57 -8.53 1.65
CA ASN A 20 -3.16 -7.79 2.78
C ASN A 20 -2.82 -6.28 2.81
N LEU A 21 -2.93 -5.59 1.67
CA LEU A 21 -2.80 -4.13 1.63
C LEU A 21 -4.05 -3.48 2.26
N ASP A 22 -3.89 -2.94 3.46
CA ASP A 22 -4.91 -2.21 4.20
C ASP A 22 -4.50 -0.75 4.40
N ILE A 23 -5.45 0.16 4.19
CA ILE A 23 -5.27 1.61 4.36
C ILE A 23 -6.41 2.13 5.25
N TYR A 24 -6.09 2.64 6.44
CA TYR A 24 -7.11 3.10 7.39
C TYR A 24 -6.65 4.23 8.31
N PRO A 25 -7.53 5.16 8.71
CA PRO A 25 -8.82 5.45 8.09
C PRO A 25 -8.66 6.03 6.67
N ASN A 26 -9.54 5.63 5.75
CA ASN A 26 -9.59 6.17 4.37
C ASN A 26 -9.91 7.68 4.41
N PRO A 27 -9.13 8.56 3.75
CA PRO A 27 -8.90 9.91 4.25
C PRO A 27 -10.14 10.81 4.23
N SER A 28 -10.39 11.43 5.37
CA SER A 28 -11.04 12.73 5.52
C SER A 28 -10.49 13.53 6.72
N ARG A 29 -9.47 13.00 7.40
CA ARG A 29 -8.77 13.59 8.55
C ARG A 29 -7.31 13.14 8.45
N ASP A 30 -6.36 14.04 8.67
CA ASP A 30 -4.95 14.01 8.24
C ASP A 30 -4.06 12.83 8.69
N VAL A 31 -4.61 11.74 9.25
CA VAL A 31 -3.87 10.58 9.75
C VAL A 31 -4.40 9.31 9.09
N PHE A 32 -3.51 8.57 8.43
CA PHE A 32 -3.78 7.26 7.84
C PHE A 32 -2.63 6.31 8.16
N ASN A 33 -2.95 5.02 8.27
CA ASN A 33 -2.02 3.92 8.44
C ASN A 33 -1.98 3.09 7.15
N ILE A 34 -0.80 2.63 6.77
CA ILE A 34 -0.58 1.72 5.63
C ILE A 34 0.04 0.44 6.17
N SER A 35 -0.63 -0.69 5.94
CA SER A 35 -0.07 -2.01 6.25
C SER A 35 -0.14 -2.94 5.04
N PHE A 36 0.94 -3.68 4.80
CA PHE A 36 0.98 -4.75 3.80
C PHE A 36 2.02 -5.80 4.19
N THR A 37 1.86 -7.01 3.65
CA THR A 37 2.81 -8.10 3.85
C THR A 37 3.43 -8.50 2.52
N SER A 38 4.75 -8.65 2.51
CA SER A 38 5.52 -9.10 1.36
C SER A 38 6.08 -10.50 1.62
N GLU A 39 5.61 -11.48 0.84
CA GLU A 39 5.94 -12.91 1.02
C GLU A 39 7.31 -13.28 0.44
N SER A 40 7.89 -12.44 -0.40
CA SER A 40 9.17 -12.67 -1.08
C SER A 40 9.99 -11.39 -1.17
N ILE A 41 11.32 -11.51 -1.18
CA ILE A 41 12.23 -10.38 -1.38
C ILE A 41 11.98 -9.74 -2.75
N GLN A 42 11.54 -8.48 -2.75
CA GLN A 42 11.28 -7.71 -3.98
C GLN A 42 11.48 -6.22 -3.75
N ASP A 43 11.70 -5.48 -4.84
CA ASP A 43 11.75 -4.03 -4.79
C ASP A 43 10.32 -3.46 -4.84
N LEU A 44 9.97 -2.63 -3.87
CA LEU A 44 8.64 -2.03 -3.71
C LEU A 44 8.75 -0.51 -3.77
N LYS A 45 7.81 0.11 -4.49
CA LYS A 45 7.64 1.56 -4.52
C LYS A 45 6.26 1.92 -4.01
N LEU A 46 6.22 2.56 -2.84
CA LEU A 46 4.98 3.03 -2.23
C LEU A 46 4.79 4.51 -2.58
N ARG A 47 3.61 4.86 -3.10
CA ARG A 47 3.26 6.24 -3.45
C ARG A 47 1.86 6.56 -2.96
N VAL A 48 1.73 7.64 -2.21
CA VAL A 48 0.45 8.18 -1.77
C VAL A 48 0.19 9.48 -2.54
N LEU A 49 -0.92 9.51 -3.27
CA LEU A 49 -1.30 10.62 -4.14
C LEU A 49 -2.65 11.19 -3.69
N ASN A 50 -2.79 12.50 -3.74
CA ASN A 50 -4.09 13.17 -3.56
C ASN A 50 -4.93 13.00 -4.83
N VAL A 51 -6.23 13.31 -4.76
CA VAL A 51 -7.15 13.35 -5.91
C VAL A 51 -6.74 14.36 -6.98
N ILE A 52 -5.92 15.35 -6.61
CA ILE A 52 -5.35 16.37 -7.51
C ILE A 52 -4.05 15.87 -8.16
N GLY A 53 -3.53 14.71 -7.74
CA GLY A 53 -2.27 14.13 -8.23
C GLY A 53 -1.02 14.63 -7.51
N GLU A 54 -1.17 15.37 -6.41
CA GLU A 54 -0.07 15.75 -5.54
C GLU A 54 0.48 14.52 -4.81
N GLU A 55 1.80 14.36 -4.80
CA GLU A 55 2.49 13.25 -4.13
C GLU A 55 2.75 13.62 -2.67
N LEU A 56 2.06 12.96 -1.74
CA LEU A 56 2.19 13.23 -0.30
C LEU A 56 3.32 12.39 0.32
N ILE A 57 3.49 11.15 -0.13
CA ILE A 57 4.48 10.21 0.39
C ILE A 57 5.03 9.38 -0.75
N THR A 58 6.35 9.24 -0.79
CA THR A 58 7.07 8.29 -1.65
C THR A 58 8.11 7.57 -0.84
N GLU A 59 8.07 6.24 -0.90
CA GLU A 59 9.04 5.36 -0.27
C GLU A 59 9.50 4.33 -1.30
N ASP A 60 10.82 4.16 -1.42
CA ASP A 60 11.44 3.13 -2.25
C ASP A 60 12.07 2.09 -1.31
N LEU A 61 11.46 0.92 -1.21
CA LEU A 61 11.91 -0.19 -0.39
C LEU A 61 12.62 -1.21 -1.29
N GLN A 62 13.94 -1.26 -1.22
CA GLN A 62 14.73 -2.24 -1.98
C GLN A 62 14.83 -3.55 -1.21
N GLN A 63 14.71 -4.68 -1.91
CA GLN A 63 14.81 -6.02 -1.35
C GLN A 63 13.95 -6.23 -0.09
N PHE A 64 12.75 -5.65 -0.08
CA PHE A 64 11.86 -5.70 1.06
C PHE A 64 11.18 -7.07 1.19
N THR A 65 11.04 -7.55 2.42
CA THR A 65 10.28 -8.75 2.78
C THR A 65 9.76 -8.62 4.21
N GLY A 66 8.58 -9.17 4.49
CA GLY A 66 7.92 -9.09 5.79
C GLY A 66 6.77 -8.10 5.85
N GLU A 67 6.43 -7.67 7.06
CA GLU A 67 5.31 -6.75 7.32
C GLU A 67 5.77 -5.30 7.33
N TYR A 68 5.04 -4.44 6.62
CA TYR A 68 5.21 -3.00 6.65
C TYR A 68 4.06 -2.37 7.43
N THR A 69 4.34 -1.38 8.28
CA THR A 69 3.32 -0.56 8.94
C THR A 69 3.85 0.86 9.14
N LYS A 70 3.09 1.87 8.68
CA LYS A 70 3.38 3.29 8.86
C LYS A 70 2.10 4.05 9.13
#